data_AF-A0A1M2VY17-F1
#
_entry.id   AF-A0A1M2VY17-F1
#
_cell.length_a   1.000
_cell.length_b   1.000
_cell.length_c   1.000
_cell.angle_alpha   90.00
_cell.angle_beta   90.00
_cell.angle_gamma   90.00
#
_symmetry.space_group_name_H-M   'P 1'
#
loop_
_entity.id
_entity.type
_entity.pdbx_description
1 polymer ?
#
loop_
_entity_poly.entity_id
_entity_poly.type
_entity_poly.pdbx_seq_one_letter_code
_entity_poly.pdbx_strand_id
1 'polypeptide(L)'
;MGLLSLGTPLAWDEAKQYADHVRTHGITQLLHIWDRLKDRCGDELLWGDEIEYMVASFDSQEKHAKLSLRQTEILAKLQAIVNDIASDRGESTLTANIRRRRGSKVAINLPLYIDTHTPRPFVDPTIPWQRNIYPEDSEAKQGAALLDHIYMDAMGFGMGCSCLQITFQACNIAEARRLYDALIPIAPLMLALSAASPLWRGYIADVDSRWDVVSASVDDRTEEERGLKPLNENRFRIPKSRYASVSLYISEYWMNQPAYNDIDAPHDPAIFERLRNHGVDDLLSRHFAHLFIRDPIVIFSESIDQDDAINNDHFENIQSTNWQTLRFKPPPTNSPIGWRVEFRPMEVQLTDFENAAFSVFIVLLSRAILHFNLNTYIPISKVDENMARAQKRDAVHSQKFYFRKGVFPPGPSQPSSAASSCPSTPVSEHGGPILVNGVNGKEKKLRNCYPLPPKPEDAVPAGAVEDEYEEMSMVEIMNGKGSSFPGLLNLVYSYLETLDVDEKSARQIEEYLDLIRRRTDGSLRTAASWIRNFVRSHPAYKFDSVVSEEINYDLMVAVDEIERGLRKVPDFLPAQNCPRQ
;
A
#
# COMPACT_ATOMS: atom_id res chain seq x y z
N MET A 1 4.03 -9.19 6.09
CA MET A 1 4.11 -8.31 7.30
C MET A 1 5.37 -8.57 8.13
N GLY A 2 5.97 -7.54 8.75
CA GLY A 2 7.38 -7.52 9.22
C GLY A 2 7.62 -7.57 10.75
N LEU A 3 6.94 -8.43 11.50
CA LEU A 3 7.35 -8.75 12.88
C LEU A 3 8.22 -10.01 12.83
N LEU A 4 9.51 -9.83 12.54
CA LEU A 4 10.44 -10.94 12.25
C LEU A 4 11.35 -11.34 13.42
N SER A 5 11.14 -10.81 14.64
CA SER A 5 11.97 -11.17 15.79
C SER A 5 11.31 -12.25 16.64
N LEU A 6 12.04 -13.35 16.86
CA LEU A 6 11.72 -14.35 17.89
C LEU A 6 12.03 -13.75 19.26
N GLY A 7 11.08 -13.80 20.19
CA GLY A 7 11.28 -13.36 21.57
C GLY A 7 10.02 -13.52 22.42
N THR A 8 10.10 -13.09 23.67
CA THR A 8 8.99 -13.07 24.62
C THR A 8 8.29 -11.71 24.55
N PRO A 9 7.10 -11.61 23.92
CA PRO A 9 6.44 -10.33 23.73
C PRO A 9 5.82 -9.85 25.06
N LEU A 10 5.99 -8.56 25.35
CA LEU A 10 5.45 -7.92 26.56
C LEU A 10 3.97 -7.57 26.42
N ALA A 11 3.20 -7.79 27.49
CA ALA A 11 1.84 -7.27 27.57
C ALA A 11 1.85 -5.74 27.68
N TRP A 12 0.76 -5.09 27.26
CA TRP A 12 0.70 -3.62 27.15
C TRP A 12 1.10 -2.88 28.43
N ASP A 13 0.65 -3.35 29.60
CA ASP A 13 0.93 -2.67 30.88
C ASP A 13 2.42 -2.69 31.26
N GLU A 14 3.19 -3.64 30.72
CA GLU A 14 4.65 -3.71 30.82
C GLU A 14 5.32 -2.96 29.65
N ALA A 15 4.88 -3.22 28.41
CA ALA A 15 5.44 -2.62 27.20
C ALA A 15 5.41 -1.09 27.21
N LYS A 16 4.30 -0.48 27.68
CA LYS A 16 4.13 0.98 27.71
C LYS A 16 5.20 1.70 28.53
N GLN A 17 5.80 1.03 29.52
CA GLN A 17 6.85 1.59 30.37
C GLN A 17 8.16 1.84 29.60
N TYR A 18 8.37 1.10 28.50
CA TYR A 18 9.53 1.21 27.62
C TYR A 18 9.26 2.07 26.38
N ALA A 19 8.08 2.68 26.24
CA ALA A 19 7.71 3.40 25.02
C ALA A 19 8.69 4.53 24.66
N ASP A 20 9.09 5.36 25.64
CA ASP A 20 10.07 6.43 25.42
C ASP A 20 11.49 5.93 25.20
N HIS A 21 11.85 4.80 25.83
CA HIS A 21 13.12 4.12 25.59
C HIS A 21 13.23 3.67 24.13
N VAL A 22 12.23 2.91 23.64
CA VAL A 22 12.17 2.45 22.25
C VAL A 22 12.18 3.62 21.26
N ARG A 23 11.42 4.70 21.52
CA ARG A 23 11.46 5.89 20.66
C ARG A 23 12.85 6.53 20.62
N THR A 24 13.47 6.71 21.79
CA THR A 24 14.77 7.39 21.89
C THR A 24 15.86 6.60 21.19
N HIS A 25 15.93 5.30 21.45
CA HIS A 25 16.88 4.37 20.83
C HIS A 25 16.59 4.16 19.34
N GLY A 26 15.33 4.05 18.94
CA GLY A 26 14.94 3.95 17.52
C GLY A 26 15.40 5.15 16.69
N ILE A 27 15.34 6.38 17.24
CA ILE A 27 15.91 7.55 16.57
C ILE A 27 17.44 7.50 16.56
N THR A 28 18.10 7.02 17.61
CA THR A 28 19.56 6.79 17.59
C THR A 28 19.97 5.82 16.47
N GLN A 29 19.26 4.71 16.33
CA GLN A 29 19.47 3.71 15.28
C GLN A 29 19.29 4.30 13.87
N LEU A 30 18.23 5.09 13.68
CA LEU A 30 18.01 5.81 12.42
C LEU A 30 19.15 6.78 12.10
N LEU A 31 19.65 7.53 13.08
CA LEU A 31 20.79 8.44 12.88
C LEU A 31 22.08 7.69 12.53
N HIS A 32 22.32 6.52 13.11
CA HIS A 32 23.44 5.66 12.70
C HIS A 32 23.29 5.12 11.27
N ILE A 33 22.07 4.80 10.83
CA ILE A 33 21.79 4.45 9.42
C ILE A 33 22.07 5.66 8.52
N TRP A 34 21.57 6.84 8.90
CA TRP A 34 21.75 8.08 8.17
C TRP A 34 23.23 8.43 7.96
N ASP A 35 24.02 8.45 9.03
CA ASP A 35 25.44 8.81 8.95
C ASP A 35 26.26 7.85 8.07
N ARG A 36 25.86 6.56 8.02
CA ARG A 36 26.53 5.57 7.19
C ARG A 36 26.13 5.65 5.72
N LEU A 37 24.87 5.97 5.42
CA LEU A 37 24.26 5.65 4.12
C LEU A 37 23.55 6.82 3.42
N LYS A 38 23.56 8.03 3.98
CA LYS A 38 22.98 9.23 3.32
C LYS A 38 23.63 9.56 1.98
N ASP A 39 24.94 9.34 1.86
CA ASP A 39 25.71 9.61 0.64
C ASP A 39 25.79 8.41 -0.33
N ARG A 40 25.09 7.31 -0.01
CA ARG A 40 25.05 6.11 -0.84
C ARG A 40 24.40 6.41 -2.19
N CYS A 41 25.06 6.02 -3.27
CA CYS A 41 24.56 6.18 -4.63
C CYS A 41 25.00 5.05 -5.56
N GLY A 42 24.34 4.96 -6.72
CA GLY A 42 24.66 3.97 -7.75
C GLY A 42 24.03 2.60 -7.52
N ASP A 43 23.07 2.50 -6.59
CA ASP A 43 22.35 1.25 -6.36
C ASP A 43 21.58 0.82 -7.62
N GLU A 44 21.63 -0.47 -7.91
CA GLU A 44 20.87 -1.03 -9.02
C GLU A 44 19.38 -1.13 -8.67
N LEU A 45 18.53 -1.08 -9.68
CA LEU A 45 17.11 -1.38 -9.49
C LEU A 45 16.95 -2.86 -9.15
N LEU A 46 16.74 -3.13 -7.86
CA LEU A 46 16.13 -4.37 -7.39
C LEU A 46 14.67 -4.10 -7.09
N TRP A 47 13.81 -5.07 -7.37
CA TRP A 47 12.42 -5.01 -6.96
C TRP A 47 11.88 -6.41 -6.70
N GLY A 48 10.78 -6.49 -5.96
CA GLY A 48 10.08 -7.73 -5.71
C GLY A 48 8.68 -7.48 -5.20
N ASP A 49 7.81 -8.46 -5.42
CA ASP A 49 6.45 -8.52 -4.90
C ASP A 49 6.35 -9.32 -3.61
N GLU A 50 5.38 -8.97 -2.78
CA GLU A 50 4.90 -9.73 -1.62
C GLU A 50 3.43 -10.08 -1.91
N ILE A 51 3.15 -11.37 -2.03
CA ILE A 51 1.81 -11.93 -2.22
C ILE A 51 1.39 -12.67 -0.96
N GLU A 52 0.18 -12.39 -0.47
CA GLU A 52 -0.39 -13.01 0.72
C GLU A 52 -1.48 -14.02 0.34
N TYR A 53 -1.43 -15.22 0.92
CA TYR A 53 -2.34 -16.33 0.58
C TYR A 53 -3.23 -16.73 1.75
N MET A 54 -4.46 -17.14 1.44
CA MET A 54 -5.34 -17.83 2.36
C MET A 54 -5.39 -19.31 2.01
N VAL A 55 -5.21 -20.20 3.00
CA VAL A 55 -5.36 -21.64 2.78
C VAL A 55 -6.81 -22.03 3.07
N ALA A 56 -7.54 -22.45 2.04
CA ALA A 56 -8.91 -22.92 2.17
C ALA A 56 -8.98 -24.45 2.33
N SER A 57 -9.92 -24.93 3.14
CA SER A 57 -10.29 -26.33 3.30
C SER A 57 -11.71 -26.54 2.77
N PHE A 58 -11.86 -27.44 1.80
CA PHE A 58 -13.12 -27.74 1.15
C PHE A 58 -13.72 -29.05 1.70
N ASP A 59 -14.98 -29.00 2.07
CA ASP A 59 -15.82 -30.15 2.34
C ASP A 59 -16.91 -30.21 1.27
N SER A 60 -16.74 -31.11 0.31
CA SER A 60 -17.65 -31.24 -0.83
C SER A 60 -18.95 -31.99 -0.49
N GLN A 61 -18.99 -32.72 0.63
CA GLN A 61 -20.21 -33.42 1.06
C GLN A 61 -21.18 -32.44 1.70
N GLU A 62 -20.68 -31.61 2.61
CA GLU A 62 -21.48 -30.60 3.31
C GLU A 62 -21.55 -29.25 2.59
N LYS A 63 -20.84 -29.10 1.46
CA LYS A 63 -20.65 -27.83 0.73
C LYS A 63 -20.16 -26.70 1.65
N HIS A 64 -19.06 -26.95 2.36
CA HIS A 64 -18.42 -25.94 3.21
C HIS A 64 -17.02 -25.60 2.69
N ALA A 65 -16.70 -24.31 2.59
CA ALA A 65 -15.34 -23.82 2.39
C ALA A 65 -14.94 -22.99 3.62
N LYS A 66 -13.88 -23.42 4.32
CA LYS A 66 -13.42 -22.79 5.57
C LYS A 66 -11.95 -22.43 5.48
N LEU A 67 -11.51 -21.43 6.24
CA LEU A 67 -10.09 -21.16 6.42
C LEU A 67 -9.43 -22.33 7.17
N SER A 68 -8.31 -22.80 6.65
CA SER A 68 -7.47 -23.80 7.28
C SER A 68 -6.58 -23.14 8.33
N LEU A 69 -6.75 -23.51 9.60
CA LEU A 69 -5.92 -23.03 10.72
C LEU A 69 -4.62 -23.84 10.88
N ARG A 70 -4.12 -24.42 9.78
CA ARG A 70 -2.92 -25.29 9.75
C ARG A 70 -1.67 -24.55 9.33
N GLN A 71 -1.67 -23.21 9.36
CA GLN A 71 -0.54 -22.39 8.96
C GLN A 71 0.76 -22.80 9.66
N THR A 72 0.71 -23.11 10.97
CA THR A 72 1.90 -23.54 11.72
C THR A 72 2.50 -24.84 11.18
N GLU A 73 1.67 -25.82 10.80
CA GLU A 73 2.15 -27.06 10.19
C GLU A 73 2.72 -26.84 8.79
N ILE A 74 2.09 -25.97 8.01
CA ILE A 74 2.52 -25.64 6.64
C ILE A 74 3.86 -24.91 6.68
N LEU A 75 3.97 -23.87 7.50
CA LEU A 75 5.21 -23.10 7.68
C LEU A 75 6.35 -23.98 8.19
N ALA A 76 6.09 -24.87 9.16
CA ALA A 76 7.10 -25.82 9.63
C ALA A 76 7.62 -26.74 8.52
N LYS A 77 6.76 -27.17 7.59
CA LYS A 77 7.18 -27.98 6.43
C LYS A 77 7.95 -27.15 5.40
N LEU A 78 7.53 -25.91 5.15
CA LEU A 78 8.22 -25.01 4.23
C LEU A 78 9.62 -24.66 4.74
N GLN A 79 9.86 -24.69 6.05
CA GLN A 79 11.15 -24.34 6.66
C GLN A 79 12.30 -25.26 6.20
N ALA A 80 11.97 -26.45 5.68
CA ALA A 80 12.95 -27.34 5.08
C ALA A 80 13.39 -26.93 3.66
N ILE A 81 12.71 -25.97 3.03
CA ILE A 81 12.83 -25.65 1.60
C ILE A 81 13.10 -24.15 1.37
N VAL A 82 12.68 -23.27 2.29
CA VAL A 82 12.93 -21.83 2.22
C VAL A 82 13.75 -21.35 3.41
N ASN A 83 14.58 -20.33 3.18
CA ASN A 83 15.30 -19.63 4.24
C ASN A 83 14.34 -18.63 4.93
N ASP A 84 14.61 -18.29 6.19
CA ASP A 84 13.96 -17.18 6.93
C ASP A 84 12.44 -17.29 7.14
N ILE A 85 11.94 -18.45 7.59
CA ILE A 85 10.57 -18.55 8.12
C ILE A 85 10.50 -18.02 9.55
N ALA A 86 9.78 -16.92 9.75
CA ALA A 86 9.28 -16.52 11.05
C ALA A 86 7.97 -17.29 11.34
N SER A 87 7.94 -18.09 12.41
CA SER A 87 6.69 -18.63 12.95
C SER A 87 6.25 -17.75 14.11
N ASP A 88 5.11 -17.09 13.95
CA ASP A 88 4.80 -15.87 14.69
C ASP A 88 4.25 -16.16 16.11
N ARG A 89 4.93 -15.66 17.14
CA ARG A 89 4.39 -15.55 18.51
C ARG A 89 3.89 -14.14 18.82
N GLY A 90 4.10 -13.16 17.93
CA GLY A 90 3.81 -11.74 18.15
C GLY A 90 2.37 -11.31 17.85
N GLU A 91 1.67 -11.97 16.93
CA GLU A 91 0.33 -11.55 16.45
C GLU A 91 -0.74 -11.49 17.55
N SER A 92 -0.73 -12.47 18.46
CA SER A 92 -1.64 -12.51 19.61
C SER A 92 -1.40 -11.33 20.56
N THR A 93 -0.14 -10.94 20.73
CA THR A 93 0.25 -9.81 21.58
C THR A 93 -0.08 -8.48 20.92
N LEU A 94 0.12 -8.35 19.60
CA LEU A 94 -0.30 -7.18 18.84
C LEU A 94 -1.81 -6.93 19.01
N THR A 95 -2.62 -7.97 18.82
CA THR A 95 -4.08 -7.90 19.01
C THR A 95 -4.45 -7.46 20.42
N ALA A 96 -3.84 -8.08 21.44
CA ALA A 96 -4.10 -7.76 22.83
C ALA A 96 -3.69 -6.33 23.20
N ASN A 97 -2.50 -5.90 22.77
CA ASN A 97 -1.93 -4.60 23.11
C ASN A 97 -2.67 -3.45 22.41
N ILE A 98 -3.10 -3.61 21.15
CA ILE A 98 -3.97 -2.62 20.48
C ILE A 98 -5.27 -2.43 21.27
N ARG A 99 -5.97 -3.52 21.59
CA ARG A 99 -7.23 -3.45 22.34
C ARG A 99 -7.03 -2.81 23.71
N ARG A 100 -5.97 -3.21 24.43
CA ARG A 100 -5.67 -2.69 25.76
C ARG A 100 -5.28 -1.20 25.74
N ARG A 101 -4.47 -0.77 24.76
CA ARG A 101 -4.11 0.65 24.55
C ARG A 101 -5.33 1.48 24.19
N ARG A 102 -6.15 1.01 23.24
CA ARG A 102 -7.35 1.70 22.78
C ARG A 102 -8.37 1.89 23.89
N GLY A 103 -8.43 0.94 24.84
CA GLY A 103 -9.39 0.91 25.94
C GLY A 103 -10.77 0.34 25.54
N SER A 104 -10.89 -0.17 24.32
CA SER A 104 -12.07 -0.83 23.76
C SER A 104 -11.62 -1.81 22.68
N LYS A 105 -12.52 -2.66 22.17
CA LYS A 105 -12.25 -3.32 20.90
C LYS A 105 -12.10 -2.30 19.78
N VAL A 106 -11.48 -2.72 18.69
CA VAL A 106 -11.62 -2.02 17.42
C VAL A 106 -13.08 -2.11 16.97
N ALA A 107 -13.53 -1.09 16.23
CA ALA A 107 -14.90 -1.03 15.74
C ALA A 107 -14.86 -0.69 14.26
N ILE A 108 -15.32 -1.62 13.43
CA ILE A 108 -15.30 -1.52 11.98
C ILE A 108 -16.75 -1.61 11.51
N ASN A 109 -17.21 -0.59 10.81
CA ASN A 109 -18.56 -0.55 10.25
C ASN A 109 -18.45 -0.30 8.76
N LEU A 110 -18.82 -1.30 7.95
CA LEU A 110 -18.93 -1.14 6.51
C LEU A 110 -20.39 -0.93 6.11
N PRO A 111 -20.69 -0.02 5.17
CA PRO A 111 -22.04 0.12 4.67
C PRO A 111 -22.49 -1.20 4.04
N LEU A 112 -23.67 -1.69 4.45
CA LEU A 112 -24.26 -2.89 3.87
C LEU A 112 -24.76 -2.58 2.45
N TYR A 113 -24.56 -3.48 1.49
CA TYR A 113 -25.24 -3.38 0.21
C TYR A 113 -26.75 -3.55 0.43
N ILE A 114 -27.56 -2.59 0.00
CA ILE A 114 -29.01 -2.65 0.20
C ILE A 114 -29.65 -3.19 -1.08
N ASP A 115 -29.97 -4.48 -1.09
CA ASP A 115 -30.71 -5.15 -2.15
C ASP A 115 -32.22 -5.19 -1.84
N THR A 116 -33.02 -5.71 -2.77
CA THR A 116 -34.49 -5.61 -2.82
C THR A 116 -35.20 -6.11 -1.56
N HIS A 117 -34.68 -7.18 -0.93
CA HIS A 117 -35.23 -7.79 0.27
C HIS A 117 -34.33 -7.61 1.50
N THR A 118 -33.37 -6.68 1.44
CA THR A 118 -32.52 -6.38 2.60
C THR A 118 -33.38 -5.73 3.69
N PRO A 119 -33.45 -6.29 4.91
CA PRO A 119 -34.28 -5.71 5.96
C PRO A 119 -33.77 -4.33 6.36
N ARG A 120 -34.69 -3.39 6.62
CA ARG A 120 -34.38 -2.01 7.02
C ARG A 120 -35.16 -1.60 8.28
N PRO A 121 -34.49 -1.08 9.32
CA PRO A 121 -33.04 -1.03 9.45
C PRO A 121 -32.43 -2.44 9.54
N PHE A 122 -31.27 -2.65 8.93
CA PHE A 122 -30.52 -3.88 9.12
C PHE A 122 -29.83 -3.84 10.48
N VAL A 123 -30.05 -4.90 11.25
CA VAL A 123 -29.34 -5.20 12.50
C VAL A 123 -28.74 -6.57 12.32
N ASP A 124 -27.41 -6.66 12.35
CA ASP A 124 -26.71 -7.92 12.11
C ASP A 124 -27.12 -8.98 13.17
N PRO A 125 -27.83 -10.06 12.76
CA PRO A 125 -28.29 -11.09 13.67
C PRO A 125 -27.16 -11.98 14.20
N THR A 126 -25.97 -11.94 13.58
CA THR A 126 -24.80 -12.73 13.98
C THR A 126 -24.02 -12.08 15.13
N ILE A 127 -24.31 -10.82 15.46
CA ILE A 127 -23.78 -10.19 16.67
C ILE A 127 -24.36 -10.90 17.89
N PRO A 128 -23.53 -11.42 18.81
CA PRO A 128 -24.02 -12.13 19.97
C PRO A 128 -24.48 -11.12 21.04
N TRP A 129 -25.59 -10.44 20.78
CA TRP A 129 -26.08 -9.31 21.57
C TRP A 129 -26.15 -9.63 23.07
N GLN A 130 -26.59 -10.83 23.46
CA GLN A 130 -26.74 -11.21 24.87
C GLN A 130 -25.48 -11.82 25.52
N ARG A 131 -24.35 -11.87 24.82
CA ARG A 131 -23.09 -12.37 25.39
C ARG A 131 -22.60 -11.41 26.48
N ASN A 132 -22.10 -11.98 27.56
CA ASN A 132 -21.55 -11.25 28.70
C ASN A 132 -20.39 -12.05 29.33
N ILE A 133 -19.46 -12.49 28.50
CA ILE A 133 -18.27 -13.24 28.88
C ILE A 133 -17.10 -12.28 29.11
N TYR A 134 -17.01 -11.24 28.29
CA TYR A 134 -15.97 -10.20 28.37
C TYR A 134 -16.61 -8.83 28.61
N PRO A 135 -15.94 -7.91 29.34
CA PRO A 135 -16.43 -6.55 29.55
C PRO A 135 -16.80 -5.82 28.26
N GLU A 136 -16.08 -6.09 27.17
CA GLU A 136 -16.26 -5.46 25.86
C GLU A 136 -17.46 -6.02 25.06
N ASP A 137 -18.14 -7.06 25.55
CA ASP A 137 -19.30 -7.65 24.86
C ASP A 137 -20.46 -6.65 24.72
N SER A 138 -20.60 -5.71 25.67
CA SER A 138 -21.64 -4.68 25.62
C SER A 138 -21.35 -3.56 24.62
N GLU A 139 -20.13 -3.42 24.11
CA GLU A 139 -19.73 -2.29 23.24
C GLU A 139 -20.60 -2.19 21.98
N ALA A 140 -20.92 -3.34 21.36
CA ALA A 140 -21.81 -3.39 20.19
C ALA A 140 -23.18 -2.78 20.49
N LYS A 141 -23.79 -3.13 21.64
CA LYS A 141 -25.07 -2.59 22.13
C LYS A 141 -24.99 -1.10 22.49
N GLN A 142 -23.81 -0.64 22.89
CA GLN A 142 -23.56 0.73 23.32
C GLN A 142 -23.27 1.69 22.14
N GLY A 143 -23.49 1.24 20.90
CA GLY A 143 -23.40 2.06 19.71
C GLY A 143 -22.14 1.83 18.86
N ALA A 144 -21.29 0.86 19.21
CA ALA A 144 -20.16 0.51 18.34
C ALA A 144 -20.62 -0.13 17.02
N ALA A 145 -21.75 -0.87 17.03
CA ALA A 145 -22.37 -1.42 15.84
C ALA A 145 -23.43 -0.45 15.30
N LEU A 146 -23.27 -0.01 14.06
CA LEU A 146 -24.21 0.92 13.41
C LEU A 146 -25.34 0.14 12.70
N LEU A 147 -26.53 0.75 12.64
CA LEU A 147 -27.63 0.25 11.80
C LEU A 147 -27.24 0.34 10.32
N ASP A 148 -27.74 -0.58 9.49
CA ASP A 148 -27.44 -0.61 8.05
C ASP A 148 -25.95 -0.82 7.71
N HIS A 149 -25.17 -1.34 8.66
CA HIS A 149 -23.76 -1.64 8.49
C HIS A 149 -23.44 -3.10 8.87
N ILE A 150 -22.40 -3.63 8.22
CA ILE A 150 -21.73 -4.87 8.63
C ILE A 150 -20.75 -4.48 9.74
N TYR A 151 -20.97 -5.00 10.94
CA TYR A 151 -20.11 -4.72 12.10
C TYR A 151 -19.05 -5.80 12.27
N MET A 152 -17.81 -5.39 12.52
CA MET A 152 -16.67 -6.25 12.80
C MET A 152 -15.84 -5.63 13.93
N ASP A 153 -15.32 -6.45 14.84
CA ASP A 153 -14.76 -5.97 16.11
C ASP A 153 -13.42 -6.63 16.50
N ALA A 154 -12.72 -7.21 15.52
CA ALA A 154 -11.47 -7.92 15.72
C ALA A 154 -10.42 -7.59 14.66
N MET A 155 -9.15 -7.59 15.07
CA MET A 155 -8.00 -7.35 14.18
C MET A 155 -7.98 -8.31 12.98
N GLY A 156 -8.36 -9.56 13.19
CA GLY A 156 -8.38 -10.59 12.15
C GLY A 156 -9.32 -10.29 10.98
N PHE A 157 -10.33 -9.42 11.14
CA PHE A 157 -11.14 -8.99 10.01
C PHE A 157 -10.36 -8.12 9.02
N GLY A 158 -9.35 -7.39 9.47
CA GLY A 158 -8.52 -6.56 8.59
C GLY A 158 -7.18 -7.20 8.29
N MET A 159 -6.36 -7.42 9.32
CA MET A 159 -5.03 -8.04 9.14
C MET A 159 -5.07 -9.52 8.73
N GLY A 160 -6.25 -10.15 8.76
CA GLY A 160 -6.46 -11.46 8.15
C GLY A 160 -6.81 -11.40 6.66
N CYS A 161 -6.92 -10.21 6.06
CA CYS A 161 -7.01 -10.04 4.61
C CYS A 161 -5.62 -10.15 3.95
N SER A 162 -5.62 -10.34 2.64
CA SER A 162 -4.42 -10.43 1.82
C SER A 162 -4.25 -9.20 0.91
N CYS A 163 -3.01 -8.96 0.47
CA CYS A 163 -2.70 -7.93 -0.51
C CYS A 163 -1.54 -8.28 -1.44
N LEU A 164 -1.37 -7.44 -2.46
CA LEU A 164 -0.19 -7.39 -3.32
C LEU A 164 0.61 -6.14 -2.98
N GLN A 165 1.87 -6.30 -2.59
CA GLN A 165 2.78 -5.17 -2.30
C GLN A 165 4.02 -5.27 -3.17
N ILE A 166 4.54 -4.14 -3.64
CA ILE A 166 5.74 -4.10 -4.49
C ILE A 166 6.79 -3.21 -3.85
N THR A 167 7.99 -3.72 -3.65
CA THR A 167 9.12 -2.93 -3.14
C THR A 167 10.14 -2.68 -4.24
N PHE A 168 10.57 -1.43 -4.36
CA PHE A 168 11.61 -0.98 -5.28
C PHE A 168 12.83 -0.48 -4.50
N GLN A 169 14.03 -0.85 -4.93
CA GLN A 169 15.27 -0.19 -4.55
C GLN A 169 15.56 0.94 -5.54
N ALA A 170 15.81 2.13 -5.02
CA ALA A 170 16.20 3.29 -5.81
C ALA A 170 17.72 3.45 -5.83
N CYS A 171 18.24 4.22 -6.79
CA CYS A 171 19.67 4.46 -6.96
C CYS A 171 20.34 5.16 -5.77
N ASN A 172 19.59 6.01 -5.06
CA ASN A 172 20.02 6.75 -3.87
C ASN A 172 18.80 7.27 -3.12
N ILE A 173 19.04 7.93 -1.98
CA ILE A 173 17.97 8.48 -1.15
C ILE A 173 17.11 9.54 -1.87
N ALA A 174 17.71 10.40 -2.70
CA ALA A 174 16.99 11.46 -3.38
C ALA A 174 16.01 10.89 -4.43
N GLU A 175 16.44 9.87 -5.17
CA GLU A 175 15.56 9.13 -6.09
C GLU A 175 14.46 8.36 -5.33
N ALA A 176 14.79 7.74 -4.19
CA ALA A 176 13.81 7.06 -3.34
C ALA A 176 12.72 8.02 -2.84
N ARG A 177 13.10 9.20 -2.33
CA ARG A 177 12.16 10.24 -1.87
C ARG A 177 11.28 10.74 -3.01
N ARG A 178 11.86 10.98 -4.20
CA ARG A 178 11.12 11.38 -5.40
C ARG A 178 10.13 10.30 -5.85
N LEU A 179 10.53 9.03 -5.85
CA LEU A 179 9.66 7.93 -6.23
C LEU A 179 8.53 7.72 -5.22
N TYR A 180 8.84 7.78 -3.92
CA TYR A 180 7.85 7.74 -2.84
C TYR A 180 6.78 8.81 -3.07
N ASP A 181 7.20 10.06 -3.25
CA ASP A 181 6.28 11.18 -3.49
C ASP A 181 5.46 10.97 -4.77
N ALA A 182 6.10 10.56 -5.86
CA ALA A 182 5.44 10.44 -7.14
C ALA A 182 4.35 9.35 -7.17
N LEU A 183 4.48 8.33 -6.33
CA LEU A 183 3.53 7.22 -6.23
C LEU A 183 2.38 7.46 -5.23
N ILE A 184 2.44 8.50 -4.39
CA ILE A 184 1.36 8.84 -3.44
C ILE A 184 0.01 9.06 -4.16
N PRO A 185 -0.09 9.89 -5.21
CA PRO A 185 -1.34 10.10 -5.96
C PRO A 185 -1.80 8.87 -6.76
N ILE A 186 -0.88 7.93 -7.02
CA ILE A 186 -1.16 6.69 -7.76
C ILE A 186 -1.83 5.65 -6.84
N ALA A 187 -1.55 5.69 -5.54
CA ALA A 187 -2.06 4.72 -4.58
C ALA A 187 -3.59 4.52 -4.58
N PRO A 188 -4.43 5.57 -4.49
CA PRO A 188 -5.89 5.40 -4.53
C PRO A 188 -6.39 4.86 -5.87
N LEU A 189 -5.70 5.18 -6.97
CA LEU A 189 -6.09 4.70 -8.30
C LEU A 189 -5.92 3.19 -8.41
N MET A 190 -4.78 2.70 -7.93
CA MET A 190 -4.48 1.28 -7.93
C MET A 190 -5.34 0.50 -6.93
N LEU A 191 -5.73 1.10 -5.80
CA LEU A 191 -6.72 0.51 -4.89
C LEU A 191 -8.06 0.28 -5.62
N ALA A 192 -8.56 1.27 -6.35
CA ALA A 192 -9.82 1.17 -7.09
C ALA A 192 -9.74 0.16 -8.26
N LEU A 193 -8.64 0.19 -9.04
CA LEU A 193 -8.43 -0.72 -10.18
C LEU A 193 -8.27 -2.19 -9.76
N SER A 194 -7.67 -2.44 -8.59
CA SER A 194 -7.41 -3.79 -8.08
C SER A 194 -8.52 -4.34 -7.18
N ALA A 195 -9.56 -3.55 -6.87
CA ALA A 195 -10.72 -3.91 -6.04
C ALA A 195 -11.10 -5.42 -6.06
N ALA A 196 -11.02 -6.08 -4.90
CA ALA A 196 -11.27 -7.52 -4.76
C ALA A 196 -12.05 -7.93 -3.50
N SER A 197 -12.50 -7.01 -2.65
CA SER A 197 -13.07 -7.33 -1.33
C SER A 197 -14.52 -6.83 -1.13
N PRO A 198 -15.52 -7.38 -1.86
CA PRO A 198 -16.90 -6.92 -1.78
C PRO A 198 -17.75 -7.63 -0.72
N LEU A 199 -17.24 -8.73 -0.12
CA LEU A 199 -17.96 -9.57 0.83
C LEU A 199 -17.30 -9.52 2.20
N TRP A 200 -18.08 -9.29 3.24
CA TRP A 200 -17.60 -9.16 4.61
C TRP A 200 -18.54 -9.85 5.59
N ARG A 201 -17.98 -10.72 6.44
CA ARG A 201 -18.72 -11.39 7.53
C ARG A 201 -20.05 -12.03 7.08
N GLY A 202 -20.08 -12.64 5.91
CA GLY A 202 -21.29 -13.29 5.37
C GLY A 202 -22.29 -12.33 4.71
N TYR A 203 -21.89 -11.10 4.39
CA TYR A 203 -22.73 -10.11 3.74
C TYR A 203 -22.04 -9.45 2.55
N ILE A 204 -22.85 -8.95 1.62
CA ILE A 204 -22.39 -8.07 0.55
C ILE A 204 -22.23 -6.65 1.11
N ALA A 205 -21.05 -6.04 1.00
CA ALA A 205 -20.81 -4.65 1.41
C ALA A 205 -20.99 -3.67 0.24
N ASP A 206 -21.34 -2.41 0.52
CA ASP A 206 -21.43 -1.33 -0.50
C ASP A 206 -20.07 -0.65 -0.78
N VAL A 207 -18.99 -1.40 -0.53
CA VAL A 207 -17.60 -1.07 -0.84
C VAL A 207 -16.92 -2.26 -1.52
N ASP A 208 -15.80 -2.01 -2.18
CA ASP A 208 -15.11 -2.98 -3.05
C ASP A 208 -13.67 -3.29 -2.63
N SER A 209 -13.15 -2.67 -1.57
CA SER A 209 -11.75 -2.80 -1.14
C SER A 209 -11.60 -2.97 0.37
N ARG A 210 -10.45 -3.50 0.81
CA ARG A 210 -10.17 -3.81 2.22
C ARG A 210 -9.69 -2.64 3.07
N TRP A 211 -9.28 -1.54 2.46
CA TRP A 211 -8.40 -0.55 3.10
C TRP A 211 -8.95 0.01 4.42
N ASP A 212 -10.22 0.41 4.47
CA ASP A 212 -10.84 0.92 5.70
C ASP A 212 -11.03 -0.14 6.77
N VAL A 213 -11.28 -1.40 6.37
CA VAL A 213 -11.34 -2.52 7.31
C VAL A 213 -10.00 -2.73 7.97
N VAL A 214 -8.92 -2.80 7.18
CA VAL A 214 -7.57 -2.99 7.72
C VAL A 214 -7.18 -1.79 8.58
N SER A 215 -7.45 -0.57 8.10
CA SER A 215 -7.23 0.68 8.84
C SER A 215 -7.85 0.67 10.23
N ALA A 216 -9.12 0.29 10.31
CA ALA A 216 -9.87 0.24 11.56
C ALA A 216 -9.49 -0.98 12.44
N SER A 217 -9.07 -2.09 11.83
CA SER A 217 -8.72 -3.33 12.55
C SER A 217 -7.49 -3.23 13.45
N VAL A 218 -6.63 -2.24 13.22
CA VAL A 218 -5.43 -1.95 14.01
C VAL A 218 -5.37 -0.50 14.49
N ASP A 219 -6.52 0.18 14.52
CA ASP A 219 -6.60 1.54 15.06
C ASP A 219 -6.49 1.48 16.59
N ASP A 220 -5.31 1.82 17.11
CA ASP A 220 -5.01 1.79 18.53
C ASP A 220 -5.37 3.09 19.25
N ARG A 221 -5.92 4.09 18.53
CA ARG A 221 -6.17 5.42 19.08
C ARG A 221 -7.20 5.42 20.21
N THR A 222 -6.84 6.06 21.32
CA THR A 222 -7.76 6.31 22.44
C THR A 222 -8.88 7.27 22.03
N GLU A 223 -9.87 7.47 22.91
CA GLU A 223 -10.91 8.47 22.70
C GLU A 223 -10.38 9.91 22.68
N GLU A 224 -9.32 10.23 23.44
CA GLU A 224 -8.68 11.55 23.41
C GLU A 224 -7.98 11.80 22.08
N GLU A 225 -7.20 10.82 21.61
CA GLU A 225 -6.48 10.86 20.34
C GLU A 225 -7.44 11.00 19.15
N ARG A 226 -8.63 10.37 19.23
CA ARG A 226 -9.70 10.49 18.22
C ARG A 226 -10.52 11.77 18.29
N GLY A 227 -10.31 12.63 19.28
CA GLY A 227 -11.11 13.86 19.43
C GLY A 227 -12.43 13.69 20.16
N LEU A 228 -12.75 12.50 20.65
CA LEU A 228 -14.03 12.21 21.34
C LEU A 228 -14.04 12.70 22.79
N LYS A 229 -12.85 12.84 23.40
CA LYS A 229 -12.64 13.43 24.73
C LYS A 229 -11.62 14.58 24.66
N PRO A 230 -11.62 15.51 25.64
CA PRO A 230 -10.52 16.47 25.82
C PRO A 230 -9.18 15.75 25.94
N LEU A 231 -8.11 16.35 25.43
CA LEU A 231 -6.76 15.79 25.50
C LEU A 231 -6.14 16.13 26.87
N ASN A 232 -6.04 15.15 27.77
CA ASN A 232 -5.51 15.31 29.12
C ASN A 232 -4.37 14.33 29.41
N GLU A 233 -4.52 13.06 29.02
CA GLU A 233 -3.55 11.99 29.29
C GLU A 233 -2.68 11.68 28.08
N ASN A 234 -3.25 11.70 26.87
CA ASN A 234 -2.51 11.44 25.63
C ASN A 234 -1.73 12.68 25.16
N ARG A 235 -0.68 12.44 24.36
CA ARG A 235 0.25 13.48 23.89
C ARG A 235 -0.27 14.30 22.71
N PHE A 236 -1.09 13.69 21.85
CA PHE A 236 -1.51 14.27 20.58
C PHE A 236 -2.98 13.94 20.28
N ARG A 237 -3.66 14.82 19.54
CA ARG A 237 -4.82 14.41 18.73
C ARG A 237 -4.28 13.85 17.43
N ILE A 238 -4.79 12.70 16.98
CA ILE A 238 -4.22 11.97 15.85
C ILE A 238 -5.31 11.71 14.81
N PRO A 239 -5.28 12.42 13.66
CA PRO A 239 -6.38 12.37 12.68
C PRO A 239 -6.61 10.99 12.05
N LYS A 240 -5.53 10.22 11.84
CA LYS A 240 -5.56 8.93 11.13
C LYS A 240 -5.17 7.76 12.04
N SER A 241 -5.71 6.57 11.76
CA SER A 241 -5.17 5.32 12.30
C SER A 241 -3.69 5.19 11.91
N ARG A 242 -2.93 4.38 12.65
CA ARG A 242 -1.55 4.06 12.26
C ARG A 242 -1.47 3.22 10.99
N TYR A 243 -2.56 2.56 10.63
CA TYR A 243 -2.78 2.05 9.28
C TYR A 243 -3.65 3.04 8.52
N ALA A 244 -3.10 3.81 7.59
CA ALA A 244 -3.82 4.85 6.85
C ALA A 244 -3.06 5.31 5.61
N SER A 245 -3.66 6.17 4.77
CA SER A 245 -2.91 6.82 3.67
C SER A 245 -1.69 7.59 4.19
N VAL A 246 -0.68 7.76 3.32
CA VAL A 246 0.47 8.63 3.58
C VAL A 246 0.01 10.02 4.02
N SER A 247 0.77 10.65 4.92
CA SER A 247 0.45 11.97 5.47
C SER A 247 1.35 13.11 4.99
N LEU A 248 2.52 12.81 4.41
CA LEU A 248 3.51 13.81 4.04
C LEU A 248 4.27 13.38 2.78
N TYR A 249 4.40 14.30 1.82
CA TYR A 249 5.46 14.30 0.82
C TYR A 249 6.80 14.60 1.49
N ILE A 250 7.86 13.93 1.04
CA ILE A 250 9.17 13.91 1.70
C ILE A 250 10.32 14.33 0.81
N SER A 251 10.14 14.63 -0.47
CA SER A 251 11.24 15.01 -1.38
C SER A 251 11.54 16.51 -1.32
N GLU A 252 12.82 16.88 -1.28
CA GLU A 252 13.29 18.27 -1.43
C GLU A 252 13.29 18.75 -2.89
N TYR A 253 12.77 17.92 -3.80
CA TYR A 253 12.73 18.28 -5.21
C TYR A 253 11.87 19.52 -5.43
N TRP A 254 12.36 20.47 -6.23
CA TRP A 254 11.78 21.81 -6.37
C TRP A 254 10.32 21.86 -6.83
N MET A 255 9.82 20.77 -7.43
CA MET A 255 8.42 20.64 -7.82
C MET A 255 7.49 20.35 -6.63
N ASN A 256 8.02 19.92 -5.48
CA ASN A 256 7.29 19.77 -4.23
C ASN A 256 7.12 21.16 -3.57
N GLN A 257 5.89 21.65 -3.57
CA GLN A 257 5.53 22.92 -2.93
C GLN A 257 5.00 22.67 -1.52
N PRO A 258 5.30 23.54 -0.54
CA PRO A 258 4.79 23.40 0.83
C PRO A 258 3.27 23.22 0.90
N ALA A 259 2.53 23.85 -0.02
CA ALA A 259 1.08 23.78 -0.11
C ALA A 259 0.52 22.39 -0.46
N TYR A 260 1.32 21.41 -0.89
CA TYR A 260 0.81 20.04 -1.06
C TYR A 260 0.72 19.26 0.24
N ASN A 261 1.54 19.61 1.25
CA ASN A 261 1.45 19.04 2.60
C ASN A 261 0.43 19.85 3.42
N ASP A 262 -0.85 19.74 3.05
CA ASP A 262 -1.94 20.62 3.49
C ASP A 262 -2.83 20.06 4.61
N ILE A 263 -2.50 18.88 5.13
CA ILE A 263 -3.25 18.24 6.23
C ILE A 263 -2.59 18.44 7.59
N ASP A 264 -3.37 18.24 8.66
CA ASP A 264 -2.81 18.12 10.01
C ASP A 264 -2.05 16.79 10.16
N ALA A 265 -0.72 16.91 10.27
CA ALA A 265 0.20 15.80 10.50
C ALA A 265 1.00 16.10 11.79
N PRO A 266 0.45 15.76 12.98
CA PRO A 266 1.11 16.01 14.26
C PRO A 266 2.43 15.25 14.32
N HIS A 267 3.45 15.85 14.94
CA HIS A 267 4.77 15.24 15.07
C HIS A 267 5.34 15.53 16.46
N ASP A 268 6.31 14.71 16.88
CA ASP A 268 7.07 14.96 18.10
C ASP A 268 8.12 16.07 17.86
N PRO A 269 8.01 17.25 18.51
CA PRO A 269 8.92 18.36 18.26
C PRO A 269 10.37 18.07 18.70
N ALA A 270 10.56 17.26 19.75
CA ALA A 270 11.89 16.93 20.25
C ALA A 270 12.60 15.99 19.28
N ILE A 271 11.90 15.00 18.72
CA ILE A 271 12.43 14.12 17.68
C ILE A 271 12.72 14.91 16.40
N PHE A 272 11.81 15.79 15.99
CA PHE A 272 12.00 16.66 14.83
C PHE A 272 13.28 17.48 14.95
N GLU A 273 13.46 18.24 16.03
CA GLU A 273 14.68 19.05 16.22
C GLU A 273 15.94 18.19 16.37
N ARG A 274 15.84 17.00 16.98
CA ARG A 274 16.98 16.07 17.07
C ARG A 274 17.47 15.63 15.70
N LEU A 275 16.56 15.27 14.78
CA LEU A 275 16.90 14.87 13.41
C LEU A 275 17.52 16.04 12.63
N ARG A 276 16.94 17.24 12.75
CA ARG A 276 17.45 18.45 12.08
C ARG A 276 18.84 18.86 12.56
N ASN A 277 19.06 18.86 13.87
CA ASN A 277 20.36 19.18 14.45
C ASN A 277 21.45 18.18 14.02
N HIS A 278 21.05 16.98 13.56
CA HIS A 278 21.94 15.95 13.01
C HIS A 278 22.05 16.00 11.47
N GLY A 279 21.52 17.05 10.84
CA GLY A 279 21.65 17.28 9.39
C GLY A 279 20.67 16.51 8.51
N VAL A 280 19.57 15.99 9.07
CA VAL A 280 18.41 15.51 8.29
C VAL A 280 17.54 16.72 7.94
N ASP A 281 17.10 16.87 6.69
CA ASP A 281 16.31 18.03 6.26
C ASP A 281 14.91 18.08 6.90
N ASP A 282 14.24 19.24 6.79
CA ASP A 282 12.95 19.51 7.43
C ASP A 282 11.84 18.51 7.00
N LEU A 283 11.75 18.15 5.71
CA LEU A 283 10.68 17.28 5.21
C LEU A 283 10.85 15.85 5.73
N LEU A 284 12.07 15.31 5.65
CA LEU A 284 12.35 13.96 6.12
C LEU A 284 12.31 13.86 7.65
N SER A 285 12.79 14.91 8.35
CA SER A 285 12.68 15.01 9.81
C SER A 285 11.22 15.00 10.26
N ARG A 286 10.35 15.77 9.57
CA ARG A 286 8.92 15.83 9.89
C ARG A 286 8.23 14.49 9.64
N HIS A 287 8.60 13.78 8.56
CA HIS A 287 8.09 12.44 8.28
C HIS A 287 8.37 11.46 9.43
N PHE A 288 9.63 11.31 9.84
CA PHE A 288 9.97 10.38 10.92
C PHE A 288 9.40 10.83 12.27
N ALA A 289 9.44 12.12 12.59
CA ALA A 289 8.84 12.65 13.82
C ALA A 289 7.32 12.42 13.88
N HIS A 290 6.62 12.40 12.73
CA HIS A 290 5.21 12.02 12.65
C HIS A 290 4.99 10.52 12.92
N LEU A 291 5.81 9.62 12.36
CA LEU A 291 5.69 8.18 12.63
C LEU A 291 5.89 7.84 14.11
N PHE A 292 6.78 8.59 14.79
CA PHE A 292 7.16 8.41 16.19
C PHE A 292 6.20 9.07 17.20
N ILE A 293 5.07 9.63 16.75
CA ILE A 293 3.97 9.97 17.69
C ILE A 293 3.29 8.72 18.27
N ARG A 294 3.48 7.57 17.61
CA ARG A 294 2.87 6.29 17.99
C ARG A 294 3.64 5.63 19.13
N ASP A 295 2.93 4.84 19.92
CA ASP A 295 3.57 3.94 20.85
C ASP A 295 4.01 2.63 20.15
N PRO A 296 5.13 2.04 20.58
CA PRO A 296 5.47 0.67 20.20
C PRO A 296 4.43 -0.29 20.79
N ILE A 297 3.88 -1.19 19.97
CA ILE A 297 2.79 -2.08 20.40
C ILE A 297 3.27 -3.52 20.63
N VAL A 298 4.40 -3.92 20.06
CA VAL A 298 5.00 -5.22 20.33
C VAL A 298 6.47 -4.99 20.66
N ILE A 299 6.83 -5.17 21.93
CA ILE A 299 8.21 -5.14 22.40
C ILE A 299 8.54 -6.52 22.92
N PHE A 300 9.71 -7.06 22.57
CA PHE A 300 10.20 -8.31 23.11
C PHE A 300 11.15 -8.03 24.27
N SER A 301 11.05 -8.80 25.35
CA SER A 301 11.84 -8.59 26.57
C SER A 301 13.35 -8.67 26.31
N GLU A 302 13.75 -9.53 25.38
CA GLU A 302 15.12 -9.79 24.97
C GLU A 302 15.69 -8.67 24.09
N SER A 303 14.81 -7.83 23.54
CA SER A 303 15.15 -6.78 22.59
C SER A 303 15.00 -5.38 23.20
N ILE A 304 14.88 -5.25 24.53
CA ILE A 304 14.78 -3.94 25.20
C ILE A 304 16.09 -3.17 25.08
N ASP A 305 17.19 -3.81 25.46
CA ASP A 305 18.54 -3.23 25.37
C ASP A 305 19.27 -3.82 24.17
N GLN A 306 19.72 -2.94 23.28
CA GLN A 306 20.38 -3.32 22.03
C GLN A 306 21.57 -2.41 21.75
N ASP A 307 22.49 -2.87 20.91
CA ASP A 307 23.50 -2.00 20.33
C ASP A 307 22.91 -1.21 19.15
N ASP A 308 22.67 0.08 19.37
CA ASP A 308 22.07 0.98 18.38
C ASP A 308 22.95 1.21 17.14
N ALA A 309 24.26 0.92 17.22
CA ALA A 309 25.15 1.06 16.08
C ALA A 309 24.99 -0.11 15.09
N ILE A 310 24.49 -1.26 15.54
CA ILE A 310 24.46 -2.51 14.75
C ILE A 310 23.03 -2.95 14.47
N ASN A 311 22.10 -2.75 15.42
CA ASN A 311 20.71 -3.17 15.32
C ASN A 311 19.80 -2.00 14.96
N ASN A 312 18.64 -2.30 14.38
CA ASN A 312 17.63 -1.31 14.03
C ASN A 312 16.22 -1.70 14.48
N ASP A 313 16.08 -2.67 15.40
CA ASP A 313 14.78 -3.21 15.79
C ASP A 313 13.91 -2.18 16.51
N HIS A 314 14.48 -1.24 17.27
CA HIS A 314 13.70 -0.18 17.93
C HIS A 314 13.13 0.81 16.92
N PHE A 315 13.91 1.13 15.88
CA PHE A 315 13.40 1.90 14.73
C PHE A 315 12.30 1.11 14.00
N GLU A 316 12.56 -0.16 13.66
CA GLU A 316 11.60 -1.02 12.98
C GLU A 316 10.34 -1.29 13.80
N ASN A 317 10.40 -1.26 15.14
CA ASN A 317 9.22 -1.39 16.00
C ASN A 317 8.15 -0.34 15.64
N ILE A 318 8.57 0.91 15.45
CA ILE A 318 7.68 2.02 15.08
C ILE A 318 7.44 2.04 13.58
N GLN A 319 8.48 1.90 12.76
CA GLN A 319 8.39 1.97 11.31
C GLN A 319 7.51 0.85 10.72
N SER A 320 7.70 -0.39 11.18
CA SER A 320 6.94 -1.55 10.68
C SER A 320 5.47 -1.53 11.09
N THR A 321 5.13 -0.83 12.18
CA THR A 321 3.76 -0.69 12.72
C THR A 321 3.09 0.65 12.38
N ASN A 322 3.73 1.47 11.56
CA ASN A 322 3.05 2.49 10.76
C ASN A 322 2.83 1.92 9.35
N TRP A 323 1.58 1.53 9.06
CA TRP A 323 1.22 0.84 7.82
C TRP A 323 0.54 1.82 6.86
N GLN A 324 1.33 2.42 5.98
CA GLN A 324 0.82 3.40 5.03
C GLN A 324 0.58 2.84 3.62
N THR A 325 -0.06 3.61 2.74
CA THR A 325 -0.19 3.26 1.31
C THR A 325 1.17 3.13 0.64
N LEU A 326 2.16 3.89 1.11
CA LEU A 326 3.56 3.71 0.77
C LEU A 326 4.43 3.69 2.02
N ARG A 327 5.55 3.00 1.94
CA ARG A 327 6.58 3.02 2.98
C ARG A 327 7.93 3.42 2.38
N PHE A 328 8.52 4.46 2.94
CA PHE A 328 9.90 4.82 2.70
C PHE A 328 10.79 3.99 3.64
N LYS A 329 11.62 3.11 3.08
CA LYS A 329 12.37 2.09 3.82
C LYS A 329 13.86 2.44 3.82
N PRO A 330 14.42 2.84 4.97
CA PRO A 330 15.87 2.93 5.11
C PRO A 330 16.56 1.58 4.79
N PRO A 331 17.84 1.62 4.40
CA PRO A 331 18.63 0.40 4.21
C PRO A 331 18.63 -0.45 5.50
N PRO A 332 18.48 -1.78 5.39
CA PRO A 332 18.66 -2.65 6.54
C PRO A 332 20.13 -2.69 6.96
N THR A 333 20.38 -2.93 8.25
CA THR A 333 21.74 -3.09 8.77
C THR A 333 22.41 -4.33 8.14
N ASN A 334 23.72 -4.24 7.90
CA ASN A 334 24.54 -5.35 7.40
C ASN A 334 24.05 -5.99 6.08
N SER A 335 23.41 -5.22 5.21
CA SER A 335 22.85 -5.69 3.94
C SER A 335 23.35 -4.85 2.75
N PRO A 336 23.51 -5.44 1.55
CA PRO A 336 23.77 -4.67 0.34
C PRO A 336 22.54 -3.87 -0.14
N ILE A 337 21.37 -4.07 0.46
CA ILE A 337 20.12 -3.42 0.06
C ILE A 337 20.17 -1.91 0.38
N GLY A 338 19.80 -1.09 -0.60
CA GLY A 338 19.77 0.37 -0.54
C GLY A 338 18.46 0.97 0.00
N TRP A 339 18.26 2.25 -0.31
CA TRP A 339 17.04 2.99 0.01
C TRP A 339 15.88 2.46 -0.85
N ARG A 340 14.74 2.16 -0.20
CA ARG A 340 13.61 1.51 -0.89
C ARG A 340 12.31 2.26 -0.70
N VAL A 341 11.40 2.03 -1.64
CA VAL A 341 10.00 2.48 -1.60
C VAL A 341 9.13 1.25 -1.77
N GLU A 342 8.17 1.06 -0.87
CA GLU A 342 7.22 -0.05 -0.92
C GLU A 342 5.82 0.50 -1.19
N PHE A 343 5.19 0.03 -2.27
CA PHE A 343 3.85 0.37 -2.73
C PHE A 343 2.86 -0.70 -2.25
N ARG A 344 1.92 -0.32 -1.39
CA ARG A 344 1.12 -1.23 -0.55
C ARG A 344 -0.41 -1.24 -0.77
N PRO A 345 -1.04 -0.42 -1.63
CA PRO A 345 -2.50 -0.30 -1.65
C PRO A 345 -3.20 -1.44 -2.36
N MET A 346 -2.54 -2.14 -3.30
CA MET A 346 -3.21 -3.06 -4.20
C MET A 346 -3.83 -4.25 -3.46
N GLU A 347 -5.04 -4.63 -3.87
CA GLU A 347 -5.65 -5.88 -3.43
C GLU A 347 -4.95 -7.05 -4.14
N VAL A 348 -4.87 -8.20 -3.48
CA VAL A 348 -4.41 -9.43 -4.15
C VAL A 348 -5.50 -9.91 -5.13
N GLN A 349 -5.08 -10.44 -6.26
CA GLN A 349 -5.97 -10.92 -7.32
C GLN A 349 -6.11 -12.44 -7.28
N LEU A 350 -7.13 -12.97 -7.97
CA LEU A 350 -7.47 -14.40 -7.95
C LEU A 350 -6.45 -15.28 -8.69
N THR A 351 -5.72 -14.73 -9.66
CA THR A 351 -4.74 -15.47 -10.45
C THR A 351 -3.36 -14.83 -10.43
N ASP A 352 -2.32 -15.66 -10.57
CA ASP A 352 -0.93 -15.20 -10.71
C ASP A 352 -0.76 -14.27 -11.93
N PHE A 353 -1.51 -14.51 -13.02
CA PHE A 353 -1.49 -13.64 -14.19
C PHE A 353 -1.93 -12.21 -13.85
N GLU A 354 -3.02 -12.05 -13.11
CA GLU A 354 -3.50 -10.73 -12.70
C GLU A 354 -2.52 -10.06 -11.74
N ASN A 355 -2.01 -10.80 -10.73
CA ASN A 355 -1.03 -10.28 -9.79
C ASN A 355 0.25 -9.82 -10.52
N ALA A 356 0.78 -10.63 -11.45
CA ALA A 356 1.90 -10.27 -12.29
C ALA A 356 1.61 -9.03 -13.16
N ALA A 357 0.40 -8.91 -13.71
CA ALA A 357 0.03 -7.75 -14.52
C ALA A 357 0.06 -6.44 -13.72
N PHE A 358 -0.48 -6.43 -12.50
CA PHE A 358 -0.42 -5.26 -11.61
C PHE A 358 1.01 -4.96 -11.17
N SER A 359 1.79 -5.98 -10.81
CA SER A 359 3.21 -5.84 -10.45
C SER A 359 4.03 -5.22 -11.59
N VAL A 360 3.90 -5.77 -12.80
CA VAL A 360 4.62 -5.27 -13.98
C VAL A 360 4.18 -3.85 -14.34
N PHE A 361 2.89 -3.55 -14.27
CA PHE A 361 2.39 -2.21 -14.55
C PHE A 361 3.01 -1.18 -13.59
N ILE A 362 3.01 -1.43 -12.28
CA ILE A 362 3.55 -0.45 -11.32
C ILE A 362 5.07 -0.33 -11.41
N VAL A 363 5.78 -1.44 -11.73
CA VAL A 363 7.21 -1.40 -12.05
C VAL A 363 7.43 -0.49 -13.24
N LEU A 364 6.82 -0.76 -14.40
CA LEU A 364 7.00 0.05 -15.60
C LEU A 364 6.58 1.51 -15.42
N LEU A 365 5.50 1.77 -14.68
CA LEU A 365 5.06 3.12 -14.35
C LEU A 365 6.08 3.86 -13.49
N SER A 366 6.67 3.21 -12.47
CA SER A 366 7.75 3.80 -11.67
C SER A 366 8.93 4.22 -12.55
N ARG A 367 9.26 3.40 -13.55
CA ARG A 367 10.35 3.69 -14.51
C ARG A 367 10.00 4.85 -15.42
N ALA A 368 8.78 4.88 -15.95
CA ALA A 368 8.30 5.98 -16.78
C ALA A 368 8.29 7.31 -16.00
N ILE A 369 7.84 7.30 -14.74
CA ILE A 369 7.87 8.45 -13.83
C ILE A 369 9.28 9.02 -13.71
N LEU A 370 10.27 8.16 -13.41
CA LEU A 370 11.66 8.60 -13.24
C LEU A 370 12.32 9.00 -14.56
N HIS A 371 12.03 8.30 -15.66
CA HIS A 371 12.58 8.56 -16.98
C HIS A 371 12.10 9.91 -17.56
N PHE A 372 10.80 10.20 -17.47
CA PHE A 372 10.22 11.44 -17.97
C PHE A 372 10.20 12.57 -16.94
N ASN A 373 10.71 12.33 -15.74
CA ASN A 373 10.68 13.27 -14.61
C ASN A 373 9.26 13.78 -14.32
N LEU A 374 8.30 12.87 -14.28
CA LEU A 374 6.90 13.24 -14.13
C LEU A 374 6.63 13.92 -12.78
N ASN A 375 5.85 14.99 -12.83
CA ASN A 375 5.25 15.64 -11.68
C ASN A 375 3.85 15.07 -11.45
N THR A 376 3.62 14.43 -10.31
CA THR A 376 2.30 13.91 -9.95
C THR A 376 1.69 14.61 -8.73
N TYR A 377 2.40 15.55 -8.09
CA TYR A 377 1.96 16.18 -6.84
C TYR A 377 0.55 16.76 -6.96
N ILE A 378 -0.25 16.51 -5.94
CA ILE A 378 -1.53 17.16 -5.63
C ILE A 378 -1.59 17.31 -4.10
N PRO A 379 -2.44 18.18 -3.52
CA PRO A 379 -2.57 18.27 -2.07
C PRO A 379 -2.89 16.92 -1.42
N ILE A 380 -2.27 16.60 -0.27
CA ILE A 380 -2.50 15.35 0.46
C ILE A 380 -3.97 15.21 0.85
N SER A 381 -4.68 16.30 1.17
CA SER A 381 -6.12 16.27 1.42
C SER A 381 -6.92 15.70 0.25
N LYS A 382 -6.47 15.92 -0.99
CA LYS A 382 -7.09 15.37 -2.21
C LYS A 382 -6.70 13.92 -2.45
N VAL A 383 -5.50 13.50 -2.03
CA VAL A 383 -5.12 12.09 -1.99
C VAL A 383 -5.99 11.32 -0.99
N ASP A 384 -6.26 11.90 0.19
CA ASP A 384 -7.14 11.31 1.19
C ASP A 384 -8.58 11.19 0.70
N GLU A 385 -9.08 12.23 0.02
CA GLU A 385 -10.38 12.18 -0.62
C GLU A 385 -10.45 11.10 -1.70
N ASN A 386 -9.40 10.96 -2.51
CA ASN A 386 -9.29 9.88 -3.49
C ASN A 386 -9.27 8.49 -2.84
N MET A 387 -8.60 8.31 -1.69
CA MET A 387 -8.61 7.05 -0.94
C MET A 387 -10.01 6.68 -0.45
N ALA A 388 -10.79 7.66 0.00
CA ALA A 388 -12.20 7.44 0.38
C ALA A 388 -13.06 7.10 -0.85
N ARG A 389 -12.82 7.74 -2.00
CA ARG A 389 -13.54 7.44 -3.25
C ARG A 389 -13.18 6.06 -3.80
N ALA A 390 -11.93 5.64 -3.70
CA ALA A 390 -11.41 4.39 -4.25
C ALA A 390 -12.09 3.13 -3.69
N GLN A 391 -12.63 3.21 -2.48
CA GLN A 391 -13.27 2.06 -1.82
C GLN A 391 -14.75 1.90 -2.16
N LYS A 392 -15.39 2.93 -2.70
CA LYS A 392 -16.81 2.86 -3.06
C LYS A 392 -17.04 1.73 -4.06
N ARG A 393 -18.23 1.11 -3.98
CA ARG A 393 -18.62 0.10 -4.96
C ARG A 393 -18.48 0.63 -6.38
N ASP A 394 -17.83 -0.16 -7.23
CA ASP A 394 -17.54 0.12 -8.62
C ASP A 394 -16.78 1.45 -8.81
N ALA A 395 -15.87 1.79 -7.89
CA ALA A 395 -15.20 3.09 -7.89
C ALA A 395 -14.43 3.39 -9.18
N VAL A 396 -13.82 2.36 -9.76
CA VAL A 396 -13.05 2.45 -11.01
C VAL A 396 -13.89 3.01 -12.17
N HIS A 397 -15.19 2.72 -12.23
CA HIS A 397 -16.09 3.19 -13.29
C HIS A 397 -17.02 4.33 -12.85
N SER A 398 -17.38 4.38 -11.55
CA SER A 398 -18.40 5.30 -11.03
C SER A 398 -17.84 6.58 -10.42
N GLN A 399 -16.59 6.58 -9.96
CA GLN A 399 -15.99 7.73 -9.31
C GLN A 399 -15.04 8.49 -10.25
N LYS A 400 -14.80 9.74 -9.89
CA LYS A 400 -13.69 10.54 -10.40
C LYS A 400 -12.65 10.72 -9.30
N PHE A 401 -11.41 10.95 -9.68
CA PHE A 401 -10.29 11.13 -8.78
C PHE A 401 -9.60 12.45 -9.11
N TYR A 402 -9.13 13.16 -8.09
CA TYR A 402 -8.27 14.31 -8.29
C TYR A 402 -6.93 13.84 -8.86
N PHE A 403 -6.52 14.41 -9.98
CA PHE A 403 -5.24 14.11 -10.61
C PHE A 403 -4.67 15.36 -11.28
N ARG A 404 -3.34 15.39 -11.42
CA ARG A 404 -2.63 16.54 -11.98
C ARG A 404 -2.94 16.69 -13.47
N LYS A 405 -3.22 17.92 -13.92
CA LYS A 405 -3.52 18.25 -15.33
C LYS A 405 -2.30 18.05 -16.22
N GLY A 406 -1.17 18.64 -15.81
CA GLY A 406 0.11 18.58 -16.52
C GLY A 406 1.17 17.83 -15.72
N VAL A 407 1.60 16.67 -16.24
CA VAL A 407 2.57 15.80 -15.56
C VAL A 407 4.02 16.00 -16.02
N PHE A 408 4.26 16.75 -17.09
CA PHE A 408 5.62 17.07 -17.50
C PHE A 408 6.12 18.34 -16.79
N PRO A 409 7.41 18.42 -16.42
CA PRO A 409 7.99 19.65 -15.88
C PRO A 409 7.86 20.82 -16.86
N PRO A 410 7.65 22.05 -16.39
CA PRO A 410 7.70 23.25 -17.23
C PRO A 410 9.11 23.47 -17.80
N GLY A 411 9.25 23.59 -19.12
CA GLY A 411 10.51 23.85 -19.84
C GLY A 411 10.58 23.16 -21.21
N PRO A 412 11.55 23.51 -22.08
CA PRO A 412 11.72 22.82 -23.37
C PRO A 412 12.09 21.36 -23.11
N SER A 413 11.22 20.46 -23.53
CA SER A 413 11.39 19.01 -23.49
C SER A 413 12.63 18.59 -24.30
N GLN A 414 13.78 18.48 -23.64
CA GLN A 414 14.90 17.67 -24.10
C GLN A 414 15.37 16.76 -22.96
N PRO A 415 15.67 15.48 -23.24
CA PRO A 415 16.35 14.64 -22.27
C PRO A 415 17.77 15.20 -22.07
N SER A 416 18.01 15.84 -20.91
CA SER A 416 19.31 16.39 -20.59
C SER A 416 20.30 15.26 -20.31
N SER A 417 21.23 15.07 -21.22
CA SER A 417 22.51 14.38 -21.00
C SER A 417 23.43 15.27 -20.16
N ALA A 418 23.05 15.54 -18.91
CA ALA A 418 23.93 16.20 -17.95
C ALA A 418 24.62 15.13 -17.10
N ALA A 419 25.84 14.75 -17.51
CA ALA A 419 26.74 14.01 -16.66
C ALA A 419 27.18 14.92 -15.51
N SER A 420 26.69 14.68 -14.29
CA SER A 420 27.27 15.29 -13.09
C SER A 420 28.39 14.41 -12.56
N SER A 421 29.58 15.00 -12.45
CA SER A 421 30.80 14.42 -11.95
C SER A 421 30.66 13.94 -10.49
N CYS A 422 30.52 12.64 -10.29
CA CYS A 422 30.96 12.00 -9.05
C CYS A 422 32.45 11.66 -9.19
N PRO A 423 33.31 11.92 -8.18
CA PRO A 423 34.71 11.58 -8.26
C PRO A 423 34.88 10.07 -8.01
N SER A 424 34.79 9.27 -9.05
CA SER A 424 35.20 7.86 -9.02
C SER A 424 36.56 7.72 -9.70
N THR A 425 37.60 7.45 -8.90
CA THR A 425 38.90 6.97 -9.40
C THR A 425 38.84 5.52 -9.90
N PRO A 426 39.75 5.12 -10.81
CA PRO A 426 39.44 4.22 -11.92
C PRO A 426 39.97 2.80 -11.71
N VAL A 427 39.51 1.83 -12.52
CA VAL A 427 40.30 1.06 -13.52
C VAL A 427 39.39 0.03 -14.19
N SER A 428 39.13 0.20 -15.49
CA SER A 428 39.38 -0.86 -16.47
C SER A 428 39.52 -0.21 -17.84
N GLU A 429 40.75 -0.27 -18.37
CA GLU A 429 41.11 0.13 -19.71
C GLU A 429 40.30 -0.67 -20.72
N HIS A 430 39.54 0.01 -21.57
CA HIS A 430 39.35 -0.22 -23.01
C HIS A 430 38.40 0.89 -23.51
N GLY A 431 38.96 2.09 -23.62
CA GLY A 431 38.26 3.28 -24.10
C GLY A 431 38.17 3.30 -25.62
N GLY A 432 36.93 3.36 -26.13
CA GLY A 432 36.60 3.93 -27.43
C GLY A 432 35.62 5.08 -27.23
N PRO A 433 35.71 6.18 -28.01
CA PRO A 433 34.84 7.34 -27.83
C PRO A 433 33.42 6.98 -28.27
N ILE A 434 32.45 7.16 -27.38
CA ILE A 434 31.03 7.05 -27.75
C ILE A 434 30.69 8.28 -28.59
N LEU A 435 30.63 8.06 -29.90
CA LEU A 435 30.16 9.01 -30.89
C LEU A 435 28.70 9.39 -30.58
N VAL A 436 28.49 10.66 -30.27
CA VAL A 436 27.19 11.31 -30.37
C VAL A 436 27.01 11.72 -31.83
N ASN A 437 26.18 10.99 -32.56
CA ASN A 437 25.42 11.46 -33.72
C ASN A 437 24.29 10.48 -34.03
N GLY A 438 23.10 11.02 -34.32
CA GLY A 438 21.82 10.31 -34.29
C GLY A 438 21.71 9.05 -35.15
N VAL A 439 21.18 7.99 -34.52
CA VAL A 439 20.19 6.98 -34.96
C VAL A 439 19.88 6.23 -33.65
N ASN A 440 18.69 6.43 -33.08
CA ASN A 440 18.31 5.95 -31.75
C ASN A 440 18.47 4.43 -31.60
N GLY A 441 19.51 3.99 -30.88
CA GLY A 441 19.57 2.64 -30.36
C GLY A 441 18.70 2.55 -29.10
N LYS A 442 17.72 1.65 -29.09
CA LYS A 442 16.90 1.35 -27.91
C LYS A 442 17.77 0.76 -26.77
N GLU A 443 17.47 1.08 -25.52
CA GLU A 443 18.23 0.59 -24.35
C GLU A 443 17.91 -0.90 -24.07
N LYS A 444 18.93 -1.77 -24.00
CA LYS A 444 18.76 -3.21 -23.69
C LYS A 444 18.57 -3.53 -22.21
N LYS A 445 18.92 -2.61 -21.33
CA LYS A 445 18.81 -2.75 -19.87
C LYS A 445 18.12 -1.52 -19.31
N LEU A 446 17.31 -1.71 -18.27
CA LEU A 446 16.71 -0.61 -17.53
C LEU A 446 17.84 0.24 -16.91
N ARG A 447 17.82 1.56 -17.15
CA ARG A 447 18.82 2.50 -16.62
C ARG A 447 18.82 2.54 -15.08
N ASN A 448 19.94 2.37 -14.40
CA ASN A 448 19.92 2.32 -12.93
C ASN A 448 19.49 3.64 -12.26
N CYS A 449 20.13 4.76 -12.60
CA CYS A 449 19.91 6.06 -11.95
C CYS A 449 19.32 7.09 -12.91
N TYR A 450 18.40 7.93 -12.40
CA TYR A 450 17.87 9.06 -13.14
C TYR A 450 18.26 10.37 -12.44
N PRO A 451 19.07 11.23 -13.10
CA PRO A 451 19.49 12.50 -12.50
C PRO A 451 18.29 13.41 -12.25
N LEU A 452 18.38 14.21 -11.19
CA LEU A 452 17.36 15.22 -10.89
C LEU A 452 17.45 16.37 -11.91
N PRO A 453 16.35 16.75 -12.58
CA PRO A 453 16.33 17.94 -13.41
C PRO A 453 16.59 19.18 -12.55
N PRO A 454 17.51 20.08 -12.95
CA PRO A 454 17.69 21.34 -12.25
C PRO A 454 16.40 22.16 -12.27
N LYS A 455 16.20 23.03 -11.27
CA LYS A 455 15.14 24.02 -11.31
C LYS A 455 15.42 24.98 -12.48
N PRO A 456 14.49 25.17 -13.44
CA PRO A 456 14.67 26.14 -14.51
C PRO A 456 14.89 27.55 -13.94
N GLU A 457 15.80 28.32 -14.53
CA GLU A 457 16.07 29.72 -14.11
C GLU A 457 14.80 30.59 -14.22
N ASP A 458 14.01 30.35 -15.27
CA ASP A 458 12.72 31.01 -15.53
C ASP A 458 11.53 30.23 -14.96
N ALA A 459 11.73 29.37 -13.96
CA ALA A 459 10.62 28.68 -13.29
C ALA A 459 9.72 29.71 -12.59
N VAL A 460 8.71 30.17 -13.33
CA VAL A 460 7.65 31.06 -12.83
C VAL A 460 7.02 30.34 -11.64
N PRO A 461 6.72 31.05 -10.53
CA PRO A 461 5.90 30.50 -9.47
C PRO A 461 4.66 29.88 -10.12
N ALA A 462 4.40 28.62 -9.86
CA ALA A 462 3.15 28.02 -10.30
C ALA A 462 1.99 28.89 -9.77
N GLY A 463 0.87 28.90 -10.48
CA GLY A 463 -0.34 29.57 -10.02
C GLY A 463 -0.83 29.00 -8.69
N ALA A 464 -2.10 29.22 -8.35
CA ALA A 464 -2.67 28.53 -7.20
C ALA A 464 -2.53 27.01 -7.39
N VAL A 465 -2.16 26.27 -6.35
CA VAL A 465 -1.98 24.81 -6.42
C VAL A 465 -3.26 24.12 -6.89
N GLU A 466 -4.41 24.71 -6.55
CA GLU A 466 -5.75 24.33 -6.96
C GLU A 466 -5.95 24.37 -8.49
N ASP A 467 -5.16 25.17 -9.21
CA ASP A 467 -5.20 25.24 -10.68
C ASP A 467 -4.40 24.12 -11.35
N GLU A 468 -3.65 23.31 -10.60
CA GLU A 468 -2.75 22.30 -11.15
C GLU A 468 -3.40 20.92 -11.31
N TYR A 469 -4.50 20.67 -10.62
CA TYR A 469 -5.22 19.38 -10.62
C TYR A 469 -6.70 19.55 -10.94
N GLU A 470 -7.34 18.47 -11.35
CA GLU A 470 -8.78 18.41 -11.60
C GLU A 470 -9.33 17.02 -11.31
N GLU A 471 -10.65 16.86 -11.31
CA GLU A 471 -11.28 15.55 -11.26
C GLU A 471 -11.27 14.88 -12.64
N MET A 472 -10.76 13.65 -12.68
CA MET A 472 -10.71 12.81 -13.87
C MET A 472 -11.29 11.43 -13.56
N SER A 473 -12.01 10.84 -14.51
CA SER A 473 -12.40 9.42 -14.45
C SER A 473 -11.17 8.52 -14.58
N MET A 474 -11.28 7.24 -14.16
CA MET A 474 -10.16 6.31 -14.32
C MET A 474 -9.73 6.16 -15.79
N VAL A 475 -10.67 6.17 -16.73
CA VAL A 475 -10.38 6.14 -18.18
C VAL A 475 -9.55 7.34 -18.60
N GLU A 476 -9.91 8.55 -18.15
CA GLU A 476 -9.13 9.77 -18.45
C GLU A 476 -7.71 9.70 -17.85
N ILE A 477 -7.56 9.16 -16.64
CA ILE A 477 -6.24 9.05 -15.98
C ILE A 477 -5.36 7.98 -16.64
N MET A 478 -5.93 6.84 -17.03
CA MET A 478 -5.15 5.74 -17.58
C MET A 478 -4.90 5.90 -19.08
N ASN A 479 -5.93 6.27 -19.85
CA ASN A 479 -5.87 6.32 -21.32
C ASN A 479 -5.64 7.73 -21.88
N GLY A 480 -5.72 8.76 -21.03
CA GLY A 480 -5.50 10.16 -21.39
C GLY A 480 -6.79 10.95 -21.52
N LYS A 481 -6.65 12.28 -21.48
CA LYS A 481 -7.75 13.26 -21.56
C LYS A 481 -7.42 14.31 -22.61
N GLY A 482 -7.97 14.12 -23.81
CA GLY A 482 -7.74 15.01 -24.95
C GLY A 482 -6.25 15.19 -25.26
N SER A 483 -5.86 16.41 -25.67
CA SER A 483 -4.44 16.78 -25.84
C SER A 483 -3.77 17.26 -24.55
N SER A 484 -4.51 17.43 -23.46
CA SER A 484 -4.02 18.05 -22.23
C SER A 484 -3.30 17.10 -21.30
N PHE A 485 -3.68 15.82 -21.27
CA PHE A 485 -3.07 14.82 -20.40
C PHE A 485 -2.87 13.49 -21.15
N PRO A 486 -1.64 12.93 -21.17
CA PRO A 486 -1.32 11.78 -22.02
C PRO A 486 -1.94 10.47 -21.57
N GLY A 487 -2.19 10.26 -20.27
CA GLY A 487 -2.61 8.95 -19.73
C GLY A 487 -1.44 8.12 -19.20
N LEU A 488 -1.63 7.46 -18.05
CA LEU A 488 -0.58 6.64 -17.41
C LEU A 488 -0.18 5.42 -18.26
N LEU A 489 -1.12 4.75 -18.93
CA LEU A 489 -0.79 3.64 -19.83
C LEU A 489 0.02 4.12 -21.04
N ASN A 490 -0.35 5.26 -21.62
CA ASN A 490 0.39 5.82 -22.75
C ASN A 490 1.81 6.23 -22.34
N LEU A 491 2.02 6.74 -21.13
CA LEU A 491 3.36 7.01 -20.60
C LEU A 491 4.18 5.73 -20.42
N VAL A 492 3.56 4.63 -19.98
CA VAL A 492 4.21 3.31 -19.92
C VAL A 492 4.59 2.82 -21.32
N TYR A 493 3.69 2.93 -22.30
CA TYR A 493 3.98 2.59 -23.69
C TYR A 493 5.12 3.42 -24.27
N SER A 494 5.12 4.74 -24.07
CA SER A 494 6.22 5.61 -24.48
C SER A 494 7.54 5.24 -23.82
N TYR A 495 7.53 4.79 -22.56
CA TYR A 495 8.74 4.28 -21.92
C TYR A 495 9.24 2.98 -22.56
N LEU A 496 8.34 2.03 -22.83
CA LEU A 496 8.68 0.77 -23.50
C LEU A 496 9.26 0.98 -24.90
N GLU A 497 8.83 2.02 -25.62
CA GLU A 497 9.41 2.38 -26.92
C GLU A 497 10.90 2.77 -26.85
N THR A 498 11.37 3.23 -25.70
CA THR A 498 12.80 3.53 -25.46
C THR A 498 13.65 2.28 -25.24
N LEU A 499 13.01 1.12 -25.00
CA LEU A 499 13.66 -0.13 -24.63
C LEU A 499 13.71 -1.12 -25.79
N ASP A 500 14.81 -1.86 -25.88
CA ASP A 500 15.02 -2.96 -26.83
C ASP A 500 14.45 -4.25 -26.22
N VAL A 501 13.13 -4.39 -26.33
CA VAL A 501 12.37 -5.54 -25.81
C VAL A 501 12.16 -6.55 -26.93
N ASP A 502 12.49 -7.82 -26.68
CA ASP A 502 12.25 -8.89 -27.65
C ASP A 502 10.75 -9.15 -27.86
N GLU A 503 10.38 -9.69 -29.03
CA GLU A 503 8.97 -9.86 -29.43
C GLU A 503 8.16 -10.72 -28.44
N LYS A 504 8.78 -11.71 -27.80
CA LYS A 504 8.08 -12.56 -26.83
C LYS A 504 7.77 -11.77 -25.56
N SER A 505 8.76 -11.08 -25.01
CA SER A 505 8.57 -10.23 -23.82
C SER A 505 7.59 -9.08 -24.09
N ALA A 506 7.67 -8.44 -25.27
CA ALA A 506 6.76 -7.37 -25.65
C ALA A 506 5.29 -7.84 -25.72
N ARG A 507 5.04 -9.03 -26.29
CA ARG A 507 3.70 -9.64 -26.31
C ARG A 507 3.18 -9.94 -24.89
N GLN A 508 4.02 -10.51 -24.04
CA GLN A 508 3.63 -10.81 -22.66
C GLN A 508 3.32 -9.53 -21.86
N ILE A 509 4.13 -8.48 -22.03
CA ILE A 509 3.85 -7.17 -21.43
C ILE A 509 2.53 -6.60 -21.95
N GLU A 510 2.24 -6.69 -23.25
CA GLU A 510 0.97 -6.24 -23.79
C GLU A 510 -0.23 -7.00 -23.22
N GLU A 511 -0.12 -8.32 -23.01
CA GLU A 511 -1.19 -9.09 -22.35
C GLU A 511 -1.48 -8.58 -20.93
N TYR A 512 -0.44 -8.22 -20.18
CA TYR A 512 -0.58 -7.61 -18.85
C TYR A 512 -1.21 -6.21 -18.92
N LEU A 513 -0.75 -5.37 -19.85
CA LEU A 513 -1.29 -4.01 -20.01
C LEU A 513 -2.73 -4.02 -20.56
N ASP A 514 -3.11 -4.99 -21.39
CA ASP A 514 -4.48 -5.19 -21.87
C ASP A 514 -5.44 -5.48 -20.72
N LEU A 515 -5.05 -6.28 -19.72
CA LEU A 515 -5.86 -6.49 -18.52
C LEU A 515 -6.17 -5.17 -17.82
N ILE A 516 -5.14 -4.34 -17.58
CA ILE A 516 -5.29 -3.05 -16.90
C ILE A 516 -6.16 -2.10 -17.72
N ARG A 517 -5.91 -2.00 -19.03
CA ARG A 517 -6.67 -1.19 -19.98
C ARG A 517 -8.15 -1.56 -19.98
N ARG A 518 -8.45 -2.87 -20.06
CA ARG A 518 -9.82 -3.39 -20.13
C ARG A 518 -10.57 -3.33 -18.81
N ARG A 519 -9.87 -3.39 -17.67
CA ARG A 519 -10.46 -3.08 -16.35
C ARG A 519 -10.74 -1.60 -16.17
N THR A 520 -9.94 -0.74 -16.80
CA THR A 520 -10.14 0.70 -16.76
C THR A 520 -11.39 1.11 -17.55
N ASP A 521 -11.57 0.57 -18.76
CA ASP A 521 -12.70 0.92 -19.63
C ASP A 521 -14.00 0.14 -19.37
N GLY A 522 -13.96 -0.82 -18.45
CA GLY A 522 -15.09 -1.65 -18.05
C GLY A 522 -15.41 -2.81 -18.99
N SER A 523 -14.60 -3.07 -20.01
CA SER A 523 -14.71 -4.26 -20.86
C SER A 523 -14.27 -5.55 -20.16
N LEU A 524 -13.55 -5.44 -19.03
CA LEU A 524 -13.35 -6.49 -18.04
C LEU A 524 -13.73 -5.98 -16.65
N ARG A 525 -14.30 -6.87 -15.83
CA ARG A 525 -14.69 -6.59 -14.46
C ARG A 525 -13.48 -6.62 -13.52
N THR A 526 -13.56 -5.86 -12.43
CA THR A 526 -12.71 -6.07 -11.24
C THR A 526 -13.10 -7.39 -10.55
N ALA A 527 -12.21 -7.92 -9.72
CA ALA A 527 -12.50 -9.12 -8.93
C ALA A 527 -13.70 -8.88 -8.00
N ALA A 528 -13.79 -7.69 -7.39
CA ALA A 528 -14.92 -7.32 -6.54
C ALA A 528 -16.26 -7.34 -7.31
N SER A 529 -16.30 -6.73 -8.50
CA SER A 529 -17.51 -6.73 -9.34
C SER A 529 -17.88 -8.14 -9.80
N TRP A 530 -16.90 -8.98 -10.15
CA TRP A 530 -17.15 -10.37 -10.53
C TRP A 530 -17.69 -11.21 -9.35
N ILE A 531 -17.05 -11.15 -8.17
CA ILE A 531 -17.47 -11.85 -6.95
C ILE A 531 -18.90 -11.44 -6.56
N ARG A 532 -19.19 -10.13 -6.56
CA ARG A 532 -20.52 -9.61 -6.24
C ARG A 532 -21.57 -10.12 -7.22
N ASN A 533 -21.28 -10.11 -8.51
CA ASN A 533 -22.20 -10.62 -9.53
C ASN A 533 -22.40 -12.13 -9.42
N PHE A 534 -21.35 -12.89 -9.10
CA PHE A 534 -21.44 -14.32 -8.82
C PHE A 534 -22.47 -14.58 -7.72
N VAL A 535 -22.30 -13.93 -6.56
CA VAL A 535 -23.23 -14.05 -5.42
C VAL A 535 -24.65 -13.68 -5.83
N ARG A 536 -24.84 -12.52 -6.48
CA ARG A 536 -26.19 -12.04 -6.85
C ARG A 536 -26.89 -12.91 -7.90
N SER A 537 -26.12 -13.62 -8.73
CA SER A 537 -26.64 -14.57 -9.72
C SER A 537 -26.86 -15.99 -9.16
N HIS A 538 -26.42 -16.25 -7.94
CA HIS A 538 -26.47 -17.58 -7.35
C HIS A 538 -27.92 -17.99 -7.05
N PRO A 539 -28.37 -19.21 -7.39
CA PRO A 539 -29.76 -19.64 -7.17
C PRO A 539 -30.24 -19.58 -5.71
N ALA A 540 -29.31 -19.74 -4.76
CA ALA A 540 -29.60 -19.66 -3.33
C ALA A 540 -29.65 -18.22 -2.76
N TYR A 541 -29.25 -17.21 -3.54
CA TYR A 541 -29.24 -15.82 -3.09
C TYR A 541 -30.67 -15.24 -3.06
N LYS A 542 -31.04 -14.60 -1.95
CA LYS A 542 -32.42 -14.17 -1.68
C LYS A 542 -32.66 -12.68 -1.91
N PHE A 543 -31.68 -11.97 -2.47
CA PHE A 543 -31.70 -10.51 -2.61
C PHE A 543 -31.80 -9.78 -1.26
N ASP A 544 -31.28 -10.38 -0.20
CA ASP A 544 -31.25 -9.88 1.19
C ASP A 544 -29.83 -9.51 1.65
N SER A 545 -28.88 -9.48 0.71
CA SER A 545 -27.45 -9.22 0.93
C SER A 545 -26.72 -10.24 1.79
N VAL A 546 -27.33 -11.38 2.09
CA VAL A 546 -26.72 -12.49 2.82
C VAL A 546 -25.97 -13.41 1.87
N VAL A 547 -24.75 -13.78 2.25
CA VAL A 547 -23.92 -14.81 1.61
C VAL A 547 -23.96 -16.05 2.49
N SER A 548 -24.73 -17.07 2.07
CA SER A 548 -24.83 -18.34 2.79
C SER A 548 -23.56 -19.20 2.63
N GLU A 549 -23.44 -20.24 3.47
CA GLU A 549 -22.33 -21.21 3.37
C GLU A 549 -22.28 -21.89 2.00
N GLU A 550 -23.44 -22.24 1.43
CA GLU A 550 -23.53 -22.80 0.07
C GLU A 550 -22.99 -21.83 -0.99
N ILE A 551 -23.41 -20.56 -0.95
CA ILE A 551 -22.93 -19.52 -1.90
C ILE A 551 -21.41 -19.36 -1.75
N ASN A 552 -20.92 -19.31 -0.51
CA ASN A 552 -19.49 -19.19 -0.23
C ASN A 552 -18.70 -20.39 -0.77
N TYR A 553 -19.18 -21.62 -0.55
CA TYR A 553 -18.54 -22.82 -1.09
C TYR A 553 -18.47 -22.80 -2.62
N ASP A 554 -19.61 -22.56 -3.29
CA ASP A 554 -19.67 -22.55 -4.75
C ASP A 554 -18.82 -21.40 -5.34
N LEU A 555 -18.71 -20.26 -4.65
CA LEU A 555 -17.79 -19.17 -4.99
C LEU A 555 -16.33 -19.63 -4.88
N MET A 556 -15.94 -20.23 -3.75
CA MET A 556 -14.55 -20.66 -3.54
C MET A 556 -14.14 -21.76 -4.53
N VAL A 557 -15.05 -22.67 -4.89
CA VAL A 557 -14.82 -23.65 -5.98
C VAL A 557 -14.65 -22.94 -7.31
N ALA A 558 -15.48 -21.93 -7.62
CA ALA A 558 -15.32 -21.15 -8.84
C ALA A 558 -13.97 -20.42 -8.91
N VAL A 559 -13.47 -19.90 -7.79
CA VAL A 559 -12.14 -19.28 -7.70
C VAL A 559 -11.03 -20.29 -7.96
N ASP A 560 -11.06 -21.48 -7.33
CA ASP A 560 -10.08 -22.57 -7.60
C ASP A 560 -10.08 -22.99 -9.08
N GLU A 561 -11.27 -23.12 -9.68
CA GLU A 561 -11.38 -23.47 -11.09
C GLU A 561 -10.84 -22.38 -12.02
N ILE A 562 -10.97 -21.09 -11.67
CA ILE A 562 -10.41 -19.97 -12.44
C ILE A 562 -8.89 -19.97 -12.33
N GLU A 563 -8.35 -20.09 -11.12
CA GLU A 563 -6.90 -20.16 -10.86
C GLU A 563 -6.25 -21.29 -11.66
N ARG A 564 -6.88 -22.46 -11.67
CA ARG A 564 -6.42 -23.65 -12.40
C ARG A 564 -6.74 -23.63 -13.90
N GLY A 565 -7.41 -22.58 -14.38
CA GLY A 565 -7.79 -22.41 -15.79
C GLY A 565 -8.85 -23.38 -16.31
N LEU A 566 -9.62 -24.01 -15.41
CA LEU A 566 -10.72 -24.92 -15.71
C LEU A 566 -12.02 -24.18 -16.04
N ARG A 567 -12.25 -23.01 -15.43
CA ARG A 567 -13.42 -22.16 -15.67
C ARG A 567 -13.06 -20.95 -16.52
N LYS A 568 -13.77 -20.78 -17.64
CA LYS A 568 -13.64 -19.59 -18.51
C LYS A 568 -14.57 -18.47 -18.04
N VAL A 569 -14.01 -17.28 -17.91
CA VAL A 569 -14.70 -16.07 -17.42
C VAL A 569 -14.34 -14.87 -18.32
N PRO A 570 -14.88 -14.81 -19.55
CA PRO A 570 -14.43 -13.86 -20.59
C PRO A 570 -14.77 -12.39 -20.30
N ASP A 571 -15.65 -12.13 -19.34
CA ASP A 571 -15.99 -10.81 -18.80
C ASP A 571 -15.11 -10.39 -17.61
N PHE A 572 -14.19 -11.26 -17.16
CA PHE A 572 -13.29 -11.04 -16.02
C PHE A 572 -11.81 -11.21 -16.39
N LEU A 573 -11.47 -12.20 -17.23
CA LEU A 573 -10.12 -12.48 -17.71
C LEU A 573 -10.02 -12.45 -19.25
N PRO A 574 -8.88 -12.02 -19.82
CA PRO A 574 -8.63 -12.14 -21.26
C PRO A 574 -8.68 -13.60 -21.76
N ALA A 575 -9.17 -13.79 -22.99
CA ALA A 575 -9.46 -15.12 -23.54
C ALA A 575 -8.24 -16.03 -23.79
N GLN A 576 -7.01 -15.51 -23.68
CA GLN A 576 -5.78 -16.24 -24.03
C GLN A 576 -5.12 -16.97 -22.85
N ASN A 577 -5.63 -16.82 -21.63
CA ASN A 577 -4.99 -17.34 -20.41
C ASN A 577 -5.62 -18.64 -19.89
N CYS A 578 -5.70 -19.67 -20.75
CA CYS A 578 -5.65 -21.02 -20.21
C CYS A 578 -4.16 -21.32 -19.92
N PRO A 579 -3.76 -21.65 -18.68
CA PRO A 579 -2.41 -22.11 -18.41
C PRO A 579 -2.11 -23.27 -19.35
N ARG A 580 -0.96 -23.19 -20.04
CA ARG A 580 -0.44 -24.32 -20.80
C ARG A 580 -0.18 -25.44 -19.78
N GLN A 581 -0.78 -26.61 -20.01
CA GLN A 581 -0.57 -27.84 -19.26
C GLN A 581 0.92 -28.18 -19.10
#